data_AF-A0A1Y2D8F7-F1
#
_entry.id   AF-A0A1Y2D8F7-F1
#
_cell.length_a   1.000
_cell.length_b   1.000
_cell.length_c   1.000
_cell.angle_alpha   90.00
_cell.angle_beta   90.00
_cell.angle_gamma   90.00
#
_symmetry.space_group_name_H-M   'P 1'
#
loop_
_entity.id
_entity.type
_entity.pdbx_description
1 polymer ?
#
loop_
_entity_poly.entity_id
_entity_poly.type
_entity_poly.pdbx_seq_one_letter_code
_entity_poly.pdbx_strand_id
1 'polypeptide(L)'
;MKFNKAILLSALAAYADAYDLLKDYSNGFRIGAATNTRFYNNGNYVNAMKAFNYMVAENACKFVSIQGTKGKFNFNDCDNHLKKAKELGMDFRGHALVWHSMAPDWLKNEDSKTMRQSIVNHITKVLQHYDGKIDTWDVVNEAIDDDSNGNGWKYRNSFLYQKNRDFIDLAFKTARQVAPKVKLFYNDYNTEGIWGKSESVYQFIADLKKRNIPIDGVGIQYHVSVKNQPQLNKITDLIGRYCKLGLEVHITEIDVSCEGACNNGDVQNRQAQVFTNALKACLANSCCTAYLVWGIGDNDSWLGADKKGLLFDGSYKPKAQYTALLNTLKTTKAASLVANAEGADAQNVEIGTDSEQMWKLTNLGDNYVTLTSSLGNFNLDICMAEDENGTNAQIYTVHNEDPQKFVIMETKDKDVYVIGTKGSNGYKVLDVESYGTTPGSNVYQWENEGKDNQVWTFELVQSSNNGNGNGNGNGNGNGNGNEESCWSLSQGYPCCQSCNVTYEDESGKWGVENGNWCGIAKTCSTKCIGAAGYPCCARSCIVVTKDDDGYWGIENNNWCLIDKDLCIYLNY
;
A
#
# COMPACT_ATOMS: atom_id res chain seq x y z
N MET A 1 49.01 31.88 13.71
CA MET A 1 48.80 32.95 12.70
C MET A 1 47.51 33.69 13.03
N LYS A 2 47.48 34.98 12.71
CA LYS A 2 46.52 35.99 13.19
C LYS A 2 45.06 35.72 12.79
N PHE A 3 44.15 35.99 13.73
CA PHE A 3 42.74 36.27 13.47
C PHE A 3 42.57 37.63 12.80
N ASN A 4 41.66 37.74 11.83
CA ASN A 4 41.10 39.02 11.39
C ASN A 4 39.56 38.93 11.43
N LYS A 5 38.96 39.84 12.20
CA LYS A 5 37.53 40.16 12.26
C LYS A 5 37.26 41.35 11.34
N ALA A 6 36.22 41.30 10.50
CA ALA A 6 35.18 42.33 10.45
C ALA A 6 34.09 42.08 9.37
N ILE A 7 32.86 41.92 9.88
CA ILE A 7 31.59 42.50 9.41
C ILE A 7 30.97 41.95 8.11
N LEU A 8 29.89 41.18 8.27
CA LEU A 8 28.53 41.67 7.94
C LEU A 8 27.47 40.82 8.68
N LEU A 9 26.74 41.47 9.60
CA LEU A 9 25.41 41.03 10.01
C LEU A 9 24.49 41.19 8.80
N SER A 10 23.93 40.09 8.29
CA SER A 10 22.55 39.98 7.79
C SER A 10 22.36 38.66 7.05
N ALA A 11 21.99 37.62 7.80
CA ALA A 11 21.21 36.50 7.28
C ALA A 11 20.51 35.80 8.45
N LEU A 12 19.58 36.50 9.10
CA LEU A 12 18.35 35.82 9.51
C LEU A 12 17.49 35.70 8.24
N ALA A 13 17.92 34.84 7.32
CA ALA A 13 17.03 34.31 6.30
C ALA A 13 16.44 33.04 6.90
N ALA A 14 15.12 33.04 7.03
CA ALA A 14 14.34 31.94 7.58
C ALA A 14 14.85 30.58 7.05
N TYR A 15 15.16 29.66 7.96
CA TYR A 15 15.00 28.24 7.66
C TYR A 15 13.50 28.06 7.39
N ALA A 16 13.09 28.17 6.13
CA ALA A 16 11.81 27.63 5.71
C ALA A 16 11.94 26.11 5.80
N ASP A 17 11.05 25.48 6.57
CA ASP A 17 10.94 24.04 6.77
C ASP A 17 11.11 23.30 5.43
N ALA A 18 12.32 22.84 5.11
CA ALA A 18 12.60 22.13 3.87
C ALA A 18 12.18 20.67 4.06
N TYR A 19 11.08 20.27 3.43
CA TYR A 19 10.67 18.89 3.30
C TYR A 19 10.88 18.42 1.86
N ASP A 20 11.21 17.14 1.71
CA ASP A 20 11.32 16.46 0.42
C ASP A 20 10.00 16.51 -0.36
N LEU A 21 10.07 16.76 -1.67
CA LEU A 21 8.89 16.87 -2.52
C LEU A 21 8.48 15.51 -3.09
N LEU A 22 7.20 15.13 -2.97
CA LEU A 22 6.67 13.86 -3.52
C LEU A 22 7.09 13.60 -4.98
N LYS A 23 7.02 14.63 -5.83
CA LYS A 23 7.38 14.53 -7.24
C LYS A 23 8.82 14.07 -7.49
N ASP A 24 9.76 14.40 -6.60
CA ASP A 24 11.18 14.07 -6.75
C ASP A 24 11.46 12.57 -6.53
N TYR A 25 10.46 11.85 -6.01
CA TYR A 25 10.47 10.41 -5.75
C TYR A 25 9.44 9.65 -6.59
N SER A 26 8.76 10.32 -7.52
CA SER A 26 7.68 9.73 -8.33
C SER A 26 8.17 8.96 -9.57
N ASN A 27 9.42 9.08 -10.00
CA ASN A 27 10.01 8.33 -11.12
C ASN A 27 9.16 8.30 -12.41
N GLY A 28 8.56 9.44 -12.79
CA GLY A 28 7.70 9.54 -13.98
C GLY A 28 6.23 9.18 -13.75
N PHE A 29 5.89 8.66 -12.57
CA PHE A 29 4.51 8.56 -12.12
C PHE A 29 3.92 9.95 -11.85
N ARG A 30 2.66 10.17 -12.25
CA ARG A 30 1.99 11.46 -12.03
C ARG A 30 1.43 11.53 -10.62
N ILE A 31 2.06 12.31 -9.75
CA ILE A 31 1.51 12.64 -8.43
C ILE A 31 1.00 14.07 -8.41
N GLY A 32 -0.30 14.22 -8.18
CA GLY A 32 -1.00 15.46 -8.42
C GLY A 32 -1.88 15.96 -7.29
N ALA A 33 -2.38 17.18 -7.50
CA ALA A 33 -3.40 17.76 -6.64
C ALA A 33 -4.40 18.63 -7.41
N ALA A 34 -5.62 18.73 -6.87
CA ALA A 34 -6.61 19.70 -7.31
C ALA A 34 -6.26 21.08 -6.76
N THR A 35 -6.35 22.10 -7.61
CA THR A 35 -6.03 23.47 -7.21
C THR A 35 -7.14 24.46 -7.55
N ASN A 36 -7.08 25.61 -6.89
CA ASN A 36 -8.05 26.68 -7.02
C ASN A 36 -7.33 28.04 -7.11
N THR A 37 -7.60 28.79 -8.17
CA THR A 37 -6.98 30.10 -8.46
C THR A 37 -7.17 31.13 -7.35
N ARG A 38 -8.21 30.98 -6.52
CA ARG A 38 -8.44 31.82 -5.34
C ARG A 38 -7.22 31.88 -4.41
N PHE A 39 -6.44 30.81 -4.31
CA PHE A 39 -5.34 30.70 -3.36
C PHE A 39 -3.96 30.96 -3.98
N TYR A 40 -3.87 31.31 -5.27
CA TYR A 40 -2.58 31.51 -5.94
C TYR A 40 -1.80 32.73 -5.44
N ASN A 41 -2.44 33.66 -4.74
CA ASN A 41 -1.77 34.77 -4.06
C ASN A 41 -1.22 34.40 -2.67
N ASN A 42 -1.52 33.19 -2.17
CA ASN A 42 -0.98 32.69 -0.92
C ASN A 42 0.34 31.94 -1.18
N GLY A 43 1.45 32.52 -0.72
CA GLY A 43 2.79 31.95 -0.90
C GLY A 43 2.94 30.54 -0.32
N ASN A 44 2.28 30.24 0.80
CA ASN A 44 2.34 28.92 1.43
C ASN A 44 1.58 27.86 0.60
N TYR A 45 0.41 28.22 0.06
CA TYR A 45 -0.35 27.37 -0.86
C TYR A 45 0.49 27.03 -2.11
N VAL A 46 1.06 28.06 -2.76
CA VAL A 46 1.90 27.87 -3.95
C VAL A 46 3.17 27.10 -3.63
N ASN A 47 3.73 27.24 -2.42
CA ASN A 47 4.87 26.44 -2.01
C ASN A 47 4.50 24.97 -1.82
N ALA A 48 3.37 24.65 -1.19
CA ALA A 48 2.87 23.28 -1.06
C ALA A 48 2.53 22.64 -2.41
N MET A 49 2.02 23.41 -3.37
CA MET A 49 1.81 22.92 -4.75
C MET A 49 3.09 22.34 -5.35
N LYS A 50 4.29 22.84 -5.01
CA LYS A 50 5.55 22.35 -5.59
C LYS A 50 5.83 20.88 -5.29
N ALA A 51 5.17 20.28 -4.31
CA ALA A 51 5.27 18.86 -4.01
C ALA A 51 4.80 17.95 -5.17
N PHE A 52 4.01 18.46 -6.10
CA PHE A 52 3.32 17.69 -7.14
C PHE A 52 3.91 17.93 -8.54
N ASN A 53 3.71 16.98 -9.46
CA ASN A 53 4.03 17.09 -10.89
C ASN A 53 2.79 16.96 -11.80
N TYR A 54 1.59 16.86 -11.22
CA TYR A 54 0.33 16.79 -11.96
C TYR A 54 -0.73 17.70 -11.33
N MET A 55 -1.57 18.33 -12.15
CA MET A 55 -2.57 19.27 -11.67
C MET A 55 -3.92 19.06 -12.34
N VAL A 56 -4.99 19.26 -11.58
CA VAL A 56 -6.34 19.45 -12.09
C VAL A 56 -6.92 20.74 -11.54
N ALA A 57 -7.77 21.42 -12.30
CA ALA A 57 -8.55 22.52 -11.76
C ALA A 57 -9.78 21.98 -11.04
N GLU A 58 -9.96 22.36 -9.78
CA GLU A 58 -11.08 21.89 -8.96
C GLU A 58 -12.44 22.19 -9.62
N ASN A 59 -12.58 23.37 -10.25
CA ASN A 59 -13.83 23.80 -10.88
C ASN A 59 -13.67 24.51 -12.23
N ALA A 60 -12.50 25.07 -12.54
CA ALA A 60 -12.34 26.04 -13.63
C ALA A 60 -12.57 25.44 -15.03
N CYS A 61 -12.36 24.14 -15.19
CA CYS A 61 -12.47 23.46 -16.48
C CYS A 61 -13.82 22.72 -16.66
N LYS A 62 -14.75 22.83 -15.70
CA LYS A 62 -16.08 22.21 -15.78
C LYS A 62 -16.97 22.93 -16.80
N PHE A 63 -17.97 22.22 -17.32
CA PHE A 63 -18.86 22.73 -18.38
C PHE A 63 -19.44 24.12 -18.02
N VAL A 64 -20.05 24.28 -16.84
CA VAL A 64 -20.63 25.57 -16.42
C VAL A 64 -19.61 26.70 -16.32
N SER A 65 -18.37 26.41 -15.91
CA SER A 65 -17.29 27.41 -15.80
C SER A 65 -16.83 27.87 -17.18
N ILE A 66 -16.70 26.95 -18.13
CA ILE A 66 -16.27 27.27 -19.50
C ILE A 66 -17.41 27.88 -20.33
N GLN A 67 -18.63 27.37 -20.21
CA GLN A 67 -19.75 27.75 -21.09
C GLN A 67 -21.02 28.03 -20.27
N GLY A 68 -20.90 28.89 -19.26
CA GLY A 68 -22.02 29.30 -18.40
C GLY A 68 -23.16 29.99 -19.17
N THR A 69 -22.86 30.64 -20.30
CA THR A 69 -23.85 31.16 -21.26
C THR A 69 -23.70 30.42 -22.59
N LYS A 70 -24.83 29.93 -23.16
CA LYS A 70 -24.82 29.17 -24.41
C LYS A 70 -24.04 29.89 -25.51
N GLY A 71 -23.07 29.19 -26.10
CA GLY A 71 -22.24 29.71 -27.20
C GLY A 71 -21.17 30.74 -26.80
N LYS A 72 -21.11 31.17 -25.53
CA LYS A 72 -20.04 32.04 -25.03
C LYS A 72 -19.07 31.22 -24.18
N PHE A 73 -17.89 30.97 -24.74
CA PHE A 73 -16.82 30.25 -24.07
C PHE A 73 -15.91 31.21 -23.32
N ASN A 74 -15.63 30.91 -22.05
CA ASN A 74 -14.67 31.61 -21.21
C ASN A 74 -13.64 30.60 -20.69
N PHE A 75 -12.44 30.60 -21.27
CA PHE A 75 -11.37 29.69 -20.89
C PHE A 75 -10.44 30.27 -19.82
N ASN A 76 -10.60 31.55 -19.45
CA ASN A 76 -9.61 32.31 -18.69
C ASN A 76 -9.16 31.62 -17.39
N ASP A 77 -10.10 31.10 -16.59
CA ASP A 77 -9.76 30.50 -15.29
C ASP A 77 -9.07 29.14 -15.45
N CYS A 78 -9.54 28.30 -16.38
CA CYS A 78 -8.88 27.02 -16.69
C CYS A 78 -7.50 27.24 -17.35
N ASP A 79 -7.37 28.25 -18.22
CA ASP A 79 -6.10 28.69 -18.79
C ASP A 79 -5.12 29.21 -17.72
N ASN A 80 -5.61 29.89 -16.68
CA ASN A 80 -4.78 30.32 -15.54
C ASN A 80 -4.23 29.13 -14.75
N HIS A 81 -5.03 28.08 -14.55
CA HIS A 81 -4.56 26.84 -13.93
C HIS A 81 -3.52 26.15 -14.81
N LEU A 82 -3.79 25.98 -16.11
CA LEU A 82 -2.86 25.39 -17.05
C LEU A 82 -1.54 26.17 -17.13
N LYS A 83 -1.60 27.50 -17.09
CA LYS A 83 -0.42 28.36 -17.03
C LYS A 83 0.36 28.13 -15.74
N LYS A 84 -0.31 28.07 -14.58
CA LYS A 84 0.34 27.80 -13.29
C LYS A 84 0.97 26.41 -13.24
N ALA A 85 0.30 25.39 -13.80
CA ALA A 85 0.86 24.05 -13.93
C ALA A 85 2.18 24.06 -14.72
N LYS A 86 2.19 24.73 -15.88
CA LYS A 86 3.42 24.89 -16.70
C LYS A 86 4.51 25.64 -15.96
N GLU A 87 4.18 26.72 -15.24
CA GLU A 87 5.14 27.47 -14.42
C GLU A 87 5.80 26.61 -13.34
N LEU A 88 5.08 25.63 -12.79
CA LEU A 88 5.58 24.72 -11.76
C LEU A 88 6.14 23.39 -12.30
N GLY A 89 6.18 23.23 -13.63
CA GLY A 89 6.66 22.01 -14.29
C GLY A 89 5.72 20.81 -14.10
N MET A 90 4.40 21.05 -14.11
CA MET A 90 3.38 20.01 -13.92
C MET A 90 2.66 19.70 -15.24
N ASP A 91 2.35 18.43 -15.44
CA ASP A 91 1.33 17.98 -16.38
C ASP A 91 -0.07 18.44 -15.91
N PHE A 92 -1.07 18.41 -16.80
CA PHE A 92 -2.41 18.90 -16.48
C PHE A 92 -3.51 17.95 -16.95
N ARG A 93 -4.50 17.68 -16.09
CA ARG A 93 -5.72 16.92 -16.38
C ARG A 93 -6.89 17.85 -16.65
N GLY A 94 -7.62 17.62 -17.74
CA GLY A 94 -8.89 18.30 -17.98
C GLY A 94 -10.06 17.61 -17.27
N HIS A 95 -10.82 18.38 -16.47
CA HIS A 95 -11.94 17.88 -15.66
C HIS A 95 -13.08 18.91 -15.61
N ALA A 96 -14.31 18.59 -16.04
CA ALA A 96 -14.73 17.47 -16.87
C ALA A 96 -15.65 17.99 -17.99
N LEU A 97 -15.65 17.31 -19.14
CA LEU A 97 -16.37 17.77 -20.34
C LEU A 97 -17.89 17.63 -20.20
N VAL A 98 -18.38 16.52 -19.65
CA VAL A 98 -19.82 16.26 -19.49
C VAL A 98 -20.09 15.67 -18.12
N TRP A 99 -20.86 16.39 -17.31
CA TRP A 99 -21.30 15.96 -15.98
C TRP A 99 -22.65 16.57 -15.64
N HIS A 100 -23.50 15.81 -14.95
CA HIS A 100 -24.84 16.25 -14.60
C HIS A 100 -24.86 17.36 -13.54
N SER A 101 -23.94 17.32 -12.57
CA SER A 101 -23.92 18.23 -11.41
C SER A 101 -23.48 19.65 -11.80
N MET A 102 -22.43 19.76 -12.63
CA MET A 102 -21.81 21.04 -13.01
C MET A 102 -22.08 21.42 -14.47
N ALA A 103 -23.27 21.08 -14.98
CA ALA A 103 -23.78 21.54 -16.26
C ALA A 103 -24.49 22.90 -16.12
N PRO A 104 -24.38 23.80 -17.10
CA PRO A 104 -25.07 25.08 -17.07
C PRO A 104 -26.59 24.92 -17.25
N ASP A 105 -27.38 25.79 -16.61
CA ASP A 105 -28.85 25.64 -16.58
C ASP A 105 -29.50 25.73 -17.97
N TRP A 106 -28.91 26.50 -18.89
CA TRP A 106 -29.41 26.57 -20.27
C TRP A 106 -29.37 25.20 -20.95
N LEU A 107 -28.36 24.36 -20.66
CA LEU A 107 -28.27 23.01 -21.21
C LEU A 107 -29.40 22.15 -20.64
N LYS A 108 -29.61 22.21 -19.31
CA LYS A 108 -30.68 21.46 -18.61
C LYS A 108 -32.06 21.73 -19.20
N ASN A 109 -32.31 22.95 -19.70
CA ASN A 109 -33.59 23.38 -20.24
C ASN A 109 -33.79 23.07 -21.74
N GLU A 110 -32.77 22.59 -22.45
CA GLU A 110 -32.87 22.23 -23.87
C GLU A 110 -33.69 20.96 -24.10
N ASP A 111 -34.34 20.88 -25.26
CA ASP A 111 -34.85 19.63 -25.78
C ASP A 111 -33.72 18.64 -26.13
N SER A 112 -34.07 17.37 -26.36
CA SER A 112 -33.13 16.29 -26.66
C SER A 112 -32.19 16.60 -27.83
N LYS A 113 -32.73 17.08 -28.96
CA LYS A 113 -31.97 17.34 -30.20
C LYS A 113 -31.01 18.51 -30.02
N THR A 114 -31.50 19.60 -29.41
CA THR A 114 -30.69 20.79 -29.16
C THR A 114 -29.56 20.47 -28.17
N MET A 115 -29.85 19.74 -27.10
CA MET A 115 -28.86 19.30 -26.12
C MET A 115 -27.77 18.42 -26.74
N ARG A 116 -28.15 17.49 -27.62
CA ARG A 116 -27.20 16.64 -28.33
C ARG A 116 -26.17 17.50 -29.09
N GLN A 117 -26.66 18.51 -29.82
CA GLN A 117 -25.81 19.43 -30.56
C GLN A 117 -24.95 20.31 -29.64
N SER A 118 -25.49 20.74 -28.50
CA SER A 118 -24.78 21.54 -27.50
C SER A 118 -23.65 20.76 -26.83
N ILE A 119 -23.85 19.47 -26.51
CA ILE A 119 -22.81 18.58 -25.98
C ILE A 119 -21.68 18.43 -27.00
N VAL A 120 -22.01 18.13 -28.26
CA VAL A 120 -21.02 18.00 -29.34
C VAL A 120 -20.23 19.29 -29.52
N ASN A 121 -20.91 20.44 -29.56
CA ASN A 121 -20.27 21.75 -29.70
C ASN A 121 -19.35 22.05 -28.52
N HIS A 122 -19.78 21.77 -27.29
CA HIS A 122 -18.97 22.00 -26.10
C HIS A 122 -17.68 21.16 -26.13
N ILE A 123 -17.80 19.84 -26.30
CA ILE A 123 -16.65 18.92 -26.40
C ILE A 123 -15.70 19.39 -27.51
N THR A 124 -16.25 19.70 -28.68
CA THR A 124 -15.45 20.13 -29.84
C THR A 124 -14.65 21.39 -29.53
N LYS A 125 -15.29 22.44 -28.99
CA LYS A 125 -14.64 23.72 -28.73
C LYS A 125 -13.63 23.66 -27.60
N VAL A 126 -13.92 22.90 -26.53
CA VAL A 126 -12.98 22.71 -25.42
C VAL A 126 -11.75 21.95 -25.89
N LEU A 127 -11.92 20.80 -26.55
CA LEU A 127 -10.80 19.99 -27.00
C LEU A 127 -9.97 20.69 -28.08
N GLN A 128 -10.59 21.45 -28.99
CA GLN A 128 -9.85 22.28 -29.95
C GLN A 128 -9.03 23.38 -29.28
N HIS A 129 -9.56 24.02 -28.23
CA HIS A 129 -8.84 25.07 -27.51
C HIS A 129 -7.60 24.51 -26.78
N TYR A 130 -7.71 23.30 -26.26
CA TYR A 130 -6.64 22.62 -25.51
C TYR A 130 -5.82 21.61 -26.32
N ASP A 131 -5.98 21.58 -27.64
CA ASP A 131 -5.18 20.71 -28.51
C ASP A 131 -3.68 20.98 -28.34
N GLY A 132 -2.91 19.90 -28.17
CA GLY A 132 -1.48 19.96 -27.84
C GLY A 132 -1.13 20.57 -26.47
N LYS A 133 -2.10 20.90 -25.62
CA LYS A 133 -1.88 21.52 -24.31
C LYS A 133 -2.26 20.63 -23.12
N ILE A 134 -3.27 19.76 -23.29
CA ILE A 134 -3.77 18.82 -22.28
C ILE A 134 -3.88 17.46 -22.95
N ASP A 135 -3.27 16.43 -22.36
CA ASP A 135 -3.20 15.09 -22.95
C ASP A 135 -4.26 14.12 -22.41
N THR A 136 -4.95 14.49 -21.33
CA THR A 136 -5.87 13.61 -20.59
C THR A 136 -7.13 14.38 -20.20
N TRP A 137 -8.31 13.82 -20.49
CA TRP A 137 -9.60 14.44 -20.16
C TRP A 137 -10.59 13.45 -19.58
N ASP A 138 -11.27 13.88 -18.52
CA ASP A 138 -12.54 13.27 -18.11
C ASP A 138 -13.64 13.67 -19.08
N VAL A 139 -14.02 12.72 -19.92
CA VAL A 139 -15.06 12.95 -20.92
C VAL A 139 -16.43 12.95 -20.24
N VAL A 140 -16.67 11.96 -19.39
CA VAL A 140 -17.93 11.81 -18.63
C VAL A 140 -17.60 11.54 -17.17
N ASN A 141 -18.26 12.28 -16.28
CA ASN A 141 -18.15 12.11 -14.83
C ASN A 141 -19.48 11.58 -14.24
N GLU A 142 -19.41 10.59 -13.36
CA GLU A 142 -20.49 10.13 -12.46
C GLU A 142 -21.82 9.75 -13.13
N ALA A 143 -21.74 8.97 -14.21
CA ALA A 143 -22.93 8.57 -14.97
C ALA A 143 -23.63 7.33 -14.42
N ILE A 144 -22.99 6.56 -13.52
CA ILE A 144 -23.56 5.36 -12.92
C ILE A 144 -24.20 5.71 -11.57
N ASP A 145 -25.39 5.17 -11.36
CA ASP A 145 -26.23 5.43 -10.21
C ASP A 145 -25.68 4.76 -8.94
N ASP A 146 -25.90 5.37 -7.78
CA ASP A 146 -25.43 4.87 -6.50
C ASP A 146 -26.18 3.60 -6.04
N ASP A 147 -27.40 3.37 -6.55
CA ASP A 147 -28.20 2.16 -6.29
C ASP A 147 -27.80 0.96 -7.19
N SER A 148 -26.66 1.07 -7.88
CA SER A 148 -26.09 -0.03 -8.65
C SER A 148 -25.48 -1.09 -7.73
N ASN A 149 -25.76 -2.37 -7.98
CA ASN A 149 -25.51 -3.45 -7.03
C ASN A 149 -24.59 -4.57 -7.55
N GLY A 150 -23.96 -4.39 -8.70
CA GLY A 150 -23.06 -5.37 -9.33
C GLY A 150 -23.74 -6.40 -10.23
N ASN A 151 -25.08 -6.37 -10.38
CA ASN A 151 -25.80 -7.18 -11.35
C ASN A 151 -26.24 -6.32 -12.55
N GLY A 152 -25.30 -6.08 -13.48
CA GLY A 152 -25.43 -5.05 -14.49
C GLY A 152 -25.15 -3.66 -13.93
N TRP A 153 -25.51 -2.62 -14.68
CA TRP A 153 -25.38 -1.22 -14.23
C TRP A 153 -26.69 -0.45 -14.42
N LYS A 154 -26.90 0.55 -13.56
CA LYS A 154 -27.97 1.53 -13.70
C LYS A 154 -27.35 2.88 -14.03
N TYR A 155 -27.83 3.51 -15.10
CA TYR A 155 -27.48 4.90 -15.36
C TYR A 155 -28.16 5.81 -14.33
N ARG A 156 -27.40 6.79 -13.85
CA ARG A 156 -27.90 7.83 -12.96
C ARG A 156 -29.07 8.55 -13.59
N ASN A 157 -30.15 8.73 -12.84
CA ASN A 157 -31.35 9.42 -13.30
C ASN A 157 -31.14 10.95 -13.44
N SER A 158 -30.40 11.34 -14.48
CA SER A 158 -30.03 12.72 -14.77
C SER A 158 -30.76 13.26 -16.00
N PHE A 159 -30.86 14.59 -16.13
CA PHE A 159 -31.42 15.23 -17.33
C PHE A 159 -30.67 14.82 -18.61
N LEU A 160 -29.36 14.58 -18.51
CA LEU A 160 -28.52 14.09 -19.62
C LEU A 160 -29.03 12.74 -20.10
N TYR A 161 -29.15 11.77 -19.19
CA TYR A 161 -29.62 10.42 -19.51
C TYR A 161 -31.10 10.38 -19.90
N GLN A 162 -31.96 11.15 -19.25
CA GLN A 162 -33.40 11.21 -19.56
C GLN A 162 -33.65 11.72 -20.98
N LYS A 163 -32.91 12.74 -21.42
CA LYS A 163 -33.10 13.38 -22.73
C LYS A 163 -32.27 12.74 -23.84
N ASN A 164 -31.12 12.16 -23.53
CA ASN A 164 -30.22 11.54 -24.48
C ASN A 164 -29.63 10.25 -23.88
N ARG A 165 -30.26 9.11 -24.13
CA ARG A 165 -29.85 7.81 -23.57
C ARG A 165 -28.43 7.39 -23.96
N ASP A 166 -27.94 7.86 -25.11
CA ASP A 166 -26.62 7.55 -25.67
C ASP A 166 -25.59 8.69 -25.45
N PHE A 167 -25.83 9.64 -24.53
CA PHE A 167 -24.97 10.83 -24.37
C PHE A 167 -23.50 10.47 -24.07
N ILE A 168 -23.25 9.34 -23.39
CA ILE A 168 -21.90 8.86 -23.07
C ILE A 168 -21.20 8.41 -24.36
N ASP A 169 -21.82 7.53 -25.13
CA ASP A 169 -21.32 7.09 -26.44
C ASP A 169 -21.03 8.29 -27.36
N LEU A 170 -21.97 9.24 -27.41
CA LEU A 170 -21.83 10.49 -28.16
C LEU A 170 -20.60 11.27 -27.71
N ALA A 171 -20.43 11.44 -26.40
CA ALA A 171 -19.35 12.25 -25.84
C ALA A 171 -17.98 11.65 -26.17
N PHE A 172 -17.77 10.35 -25.94
CA PHE A 172 -16.51 9.67 -26.26
C PHE A 172 -16.23 9.65 -27.76
N LYS A 173 -17.22 9.32 -28.59
CA LYS A 173 -17.05 9.32 -30.06
C LYS A 173 -16.69 10.71 -30.59
N THR A 174 -17.36 11.75 -30.09
CA THR A 174 -17.05 13.15 -30.44
C THR A 174 -15.64 13.52 -29.98
N ALA A 175 -15.29 13.20 -28.73
CA ALA A 175 -13.98 13.52 -28.18
C ALA A 175 -12.84 12.87 -28.98
N ARG A 176 -12.96 11.58 -29.31
CA ARG A 176 -11.96 10.88 -30.14
C ARG A 176 -11.86 11.47 -31.55
N GLN A 177 -12.98 11.85 -32.16
CA GLN A 177 -12.99 12.45 -33.49
C GLN A 177 -12.25 13.79 -33.52
N VAL A 178 -12.42 14.61 -32.48
CA VAL A 178 -11.83 15.96 -32.41
C VAL A 178 -10.39 15.94 -31.90
N ALA A 179 -10.07 15.07 -30.95
CA ALA A 179 -8.77 15.01 -30.29
C ALA A 179 -8.22 13.57 -30.32
N PRO A 180 -7.73 13.09 -31.49
CA PRO A 180 -7.36 11.69 -31.67
C PRO A 180 -6.20 11.23 -30.79
N LYS A 181 -5.38 12.14 -30.27
CA LYS A 181 -4.21 11.85 -29.41
C LYS A 181 -4.47 11.99 -27.91
N VAL A 182 -5.61 12.57 -27.52
CA VAL A 182 -5.95 12.76 -26.10
C VAL A 182 -6.43 11.44 -25.52
N LYS A 183 -6.01 11.15 -24.29
CA LYS A 183 -6.51 10.03 -23.49
C LYS A 183 -7.88 10.38 -22.89
N LEU A 184 -8.86 9.52 -23.14
CA LEU A 184 -10.27 9.74 -22.82
C LEU A 184 -10.69 8.87 -21.63
N PHE A 185 -11.05 9.52 -20.53
CA PHE A 185 -11.37 8.86 -19.27
C PHE A 185 -12.87 8.93 -18.93
N TYR A 186 -13.36 7.86 -18.32
CA TYR A 186 -14.59 7.85 -17.51
C TYR A 186 -14.20 7.97 -16.04
N ASN A 187 -14.82 8.88 -15.28
CA ASN A 187 -14.46 9.13 -13.87
C ASN A 187 -15.70 8.99 -12.96
N ASP A 188 -15.58 8.35 -11.79
CA ASP A 188 -16.69 8.16 -10.84
C ASP A 188 -16.21 7.90 -9.40
N TYR A 189 -17.08 8.15 -8.42
CA TYR A 189 -16.84 7.90 -6.99
C TYR A 189 -17.52 6.63 -6.49
N ASN A 190 -17.14 6.18 -5.30
CA ASN A 190 -17.66 4.95 -4.70
C ASN A 190 -17.36 3.74 -5.63
N THR A 191 -16.15 3.80 -6.22
CA THR A 191 -15.59 2.82 -7.16
C THR A 191 -14.18 2.38 -6.79
N GLU A 192 -13.78 2.47 -5.52
CA GLU A 192 -12.37 2.35 -5.09
C GLU A 192 -11.93 0.91 -4.75
N GLY A 193 -12.88 0.01 -4.57
CA GLY A 193 -12.64 -1.42 -4.32
C GLY A 193 -13.78 -2.25 -4.89
N ILE A 194 -13.97 -3.49 -4.45
CA ILE A 194 -14.93 -4.42 -5.08
C ILE A 194 -16.21 -4.55 -4.23
N TRP A 195 -17.31 -3.95 -4.72
CA TRP A 195 -18.66 -4.02 -4.17
C TRP A 195 -19.67 -3.67 -5.27
N GLY A 196 -20.95 -3.49 -4.91
CA GLY A 196 -22.05 -3.30 -5.86
C GLY A 196 -21.81 -2.21 -6.92
N LYS A 197 -21.65 -0.94 -6.52
CA LYS A 197 -21.48 0.16 -7.48
C LYS A 197 -20.22 -0.01 -8.34
N SER A 198 -19.08 -0.35 -7.73
CA SER A 198 -17.82 -0.50 -8.46
C SER A 198 -17.85 -1.66 -9.45
N GLU A 199 -18.50 -2.77 -9.10
CA GLU A 199 -18.72 -3.90 -10.01
C GLU A 199 -19.61 -3.50 -11.19
N SER A 200 -20.67 -2.73 -10.94
CA SER A 200 -21.52 -2.19 -12.00
C SER A 200 -20.75 -1.25 -12.93
N VAL A 201 -19.89 -0.37 -12.40
CA VAL A 201 -19.03 0.50 -13.21
C VAL A 201 -18.06 -0.34 -14.05
N TYR A 202 -17.43 -1.36 -13.48
CA TYR A 202 -16.57 -2.27 -14.23
C TYR A 202 -17.31 -2.93 -15.40
N GLN A 203 -18.52 -3.47 -15.17
CA GLN A 203 -19.34 -4.09 -16.22
C GLN A 203 -19.74 -3.10 -17.31
N PHE A 204 -20.09 -1.87 -16.92
CA PHE A 204 -20.37 -0.79 -17.86
C PHE A 204 -19.16 -0.44 -18.72
N ILE A 205 -17.97 -0.31 -18.14
CA ILE A 205 -16.73 -0.03 -18.87
C ILE A 205 -16.34 -1.19 -19.80
N ALA A 206 -16.49 -2.44 -19.35
CA ALA A 206 -16.28 -3.62 -20.19
C ALA A 206 -17.24 -3.63 -21.40
N ASP A 207 -18.49 -3.19 -21.22
CA ASP A 207 -19.45 -3.01 -22.31
C ASP A 207 -19.05 -1.88 -23.28
N LEU A 208 -18.55 -0.74 -22.78
CA LEU A 208 -17.99 0.31 -23.64
C LEU A 208 -16.88 -0.24 -24.55
N LYS A 209 -15.93 -1.00 -23.98
CA LYS A 209 -14.86 -1.66 -24.75
C LYS A 209 -15.42 -2.65 -25.76
N LYS A 210 -16.36 -3.50 -25.35
CA LYS A 210 -17.02 -4.49 -26.23
C LYS A 210 -17.72 -3.83 -27.42
N ARG A 211 -18.32 -2.65 -27.23
CA ARG A 211 -18.98 -1.87 -28.29
C ARG A 211 -18.05 -0.94 -29.06
N ASN A 212 -16.73 -1.03 -28.84
CA ASN A 212 -15.71 -0.17 -29.46
C ASN A 212 -15.95 1.33 -29.23
N ILE A 213 -16.43 1.71 -28.04
CA ILE A 213 -16.42 3.11 -27.61
C ILE A 213 -14.97 3.51 -27.31
N PRO A 214 -14.48 4.66 -27.81
CA PRO A 214 -13.06 5.02 -27.71
C PRO A 214 -12.71 5.55 -26.32
N ILE A 215 -12.61 4.65 -25.36
CA ILE A 215 -12.16 4.92 -23.98
C ILE A 215 -10.75 4.37 -23.78
N ASP A 216 -9.89 5.17 -23.16
CA ASP A 216 -8.49 4.83 -22.90
C ASP A 216 -8.21 4.59 -21.42
N GLY A 217 -9.02 5.16 -20.53
CA GLY A 217 -8.82 4.97 -19.10
C GLY A 217 -10.04 5.16 -18.21
N VAL A 218 -9.86 4.82 -16.94
CA VAL A 218 -10.85 4.96 -15.86
C VAL A 218 -10.23 5.75 -14.72
N GLY A 219 -10.97 6.76 -14.26
CA GLY A 219 -10.66 7.55 -13.08
C GLY A 219 -11.44 7.04 -11.88
N ILE A 220 -10.74 6.73 -10.80
CA ILE A 220 -11.30 6.33 -9.51
C ILE A 220 -11.17 7.55 -8.58
N GLN A 221 -12.28 8.22 -8.27
CA GLN A 221 -12.24 9.46 -7.49
C GLN A 221 -11.59 9.24 -6.12
N TYR A 222 -12.00 8.21 -5.38
CA TYR A 222 -11.36 7.88 -4.11
C TYR A 222 -11.67 8.84 -2.95
N HIS A 223 -12.93 9.27 -2.86
CA HIS A 223 -13.46 9.97 -1.69
C HIS A 223 -13.87 9.00 -0.59
N VAL A 224 -13.01 8.82 0.42
CA VAL A 224 -13.19 7.80 1.47
C VAL A 224 -13.04 8.38 2.87
N SER A 225 -13.24 7.54 3.89
CA SER A 225 -12.97 7.90 5.29
C SER A 225 -12.15 6.83 5.99
N VAL A 226 -11.62 7.16 7.17
CA VAL A 226 -10.94 6.16 8.02
C VAL A 226 -11.82 4.99 8.44
N LYS A 227 -13.14 5.11 8.33
CA LYS A 227 -14.08 4.02 8.63
C LYS A 227 -14.57 3.31 7.37
N ASN A 228 -14.79 4.06 6.30
CA ASN A 228 -15.36 3.56 5.06
C ASN A 228 -14.29 3.65 3.96
N GLN A 229 -13.50 2.60 3.83
CA GLN A 229 -12.43 2.48 2.84
C GLN A 229 -12.20 1.01 2.44
N PRO A 230 -11.77 0.75 1.20
CA PRO A 230 -11.44 -0.60 0.75
C PRO A 230 -10.17 -1.18 1.39
N GLN A 231 -10.08 -2.49 1.46
CA GLN A 231 -8.82 -3.18 1.78
C GLN A 231 -7.83 -3.10 0.61
N LEU A 232 -6.52 -3.10 0.90
CA LEU A 232 -5.44 -3.00 -0.09
C LEU A 232 -5.62 -3.96 -1.28
N ASN A 233 -5.88 -5.23 -1.00
CA ASN A 233 -6.07 -6.25 -2.03
C ASN A 233 -7.28 -5.95 -2.93
N LYS A 234 -8.38 -5.41 -2.40
CA LYS A 234 -9.57 -5.06 -3.18
C LYS A 234 -9.33 -3.88 -4.13
N ILE A 235 -8.50 -2.92 -3.74
CA ILE A 235 -8.07 -1.84 -4.63
C ILE A 235 -7.19 -2.42 -5.74
N THR A 236 -6.18 -3.20 -5.35
CA THR A 236 -5.21 -3.81 -6.27
C THR A 236 -5.90 -4.69 -7.30
N ASP A 237 -6.81 -5.56 -6.87
CA ASP A 237 -7.61 -6.43 -7.74
C ASP A 237 -8.47 -5.63 -8.71
N LEU A 238 -9.14 -4.58 -8.23
CA LEU A 238 -9.99 -3.74 -9.07
C LEU A 238 -9.18 -3.05 -10.18
N ILE A 239 -8.05 -2.43 -9.81
CA ILE A 239 -7.16 -1.78 -10.78
C ILE A 239 -6.67 -2.82 -11.79
N GLY A 240 -6.22 -3.99 -11.33
CA GLY A 240 -5.78 -5.09 -12.19
C GLY A 240 -6.86 -5.59 -13.17
N ARG A 241 -8.14 -5.52 -12.80
CA ARG A 241 -9.26 -5.82 -13.71
C ARG A 241 -9.39 -4.79 -14.83
N TYR A 242 -9.22 -3.50 -14.55
CA TYR A 242 -9.18 -2.48 -15.61
C TYR A 242 -7.95 -2.62 -16.49
N CYS A 243 -6.78 -2.96 -15.93
CA CYS A 243 -5.58 -3.26 -16.71
C CYS A 243 -5.84 -4.38 -17.74
N LYS A 244 -6.54 -5.45 -17.34
CA LYS A 244 -6.91 -6.57 -18.24
C LYS A 244 -7.85 -6.16 -19.39
N LEU A 245 -8.58 -5.06 -19.25
CA LEU A 245 -9.38 -4.46 -20.34
C LEU A 245 -8.54 -3.57 -21.28
N GLY A 246 -7.23 -3.45 -21.02
CA GLY A 246 -6.32 -2.56 -21.76
C GLY A 246 -6.66 -1.10 -21.53
N LEU A 247 -6.96 -0.74 -20.27
CA LEU A 247 -7.29 0.62 -19.86
C LEU A 247 -6.24 1.14 -18.87
N GLU A 248 -5.91 2.41 -19.01
CA GLU A 248 -5.14 3.17 -18.03
C GLU A 248 -6.01 3.52 -16.82
N VAL A 249 -5.43 3.55 -15.63
CA VAL A 249 -6.14 3.87 -14.39
C VAL A 249 -5.50 5.06 -13.71
N HIS A 250 -6.31 6.04 -13.31
CA HIS A 250 -5.86 7.13 -12.46
C HIS A 250 -6.65 7.06 -11.15
N ILE A 251 -5.98 7.23 -10.00
CA ILE A 251 -6.63 7.68 -8.77
C ILE A 251 -6.73 9.20 -8.89
N THR A 252 -7.94 9.74 -8.88
CA THR A 252 -8.19 11.05 -9.48
C THR A 252 -8.56 12.14 -8.51
N GLU A 253 -9.11 11.83 -7.34
CA GLU A 253 -9.68 12.81 -6.41
C GLU A 253 -9.50 12.38 -4.94
N ILE A 254 -8.39 11.71 -4.59
CA ILE A 254 -8.30 11.09 -3.28
C ILE A 254 -8.30 12.12 -2.15
N ASP A 255 -9.20 11.90 -1.20
CA ASP A 255 -9.20 12.51 0.12
C ASP A 255 -9.70 11.49 1.15
N VAL A 256 -9.22 11.61 2.39
CA VAL A 256 -9.53 10.64 3.45
C VAL A 256 -10.07 11.38 4.65
N SER A 257 -11.40 11.43 4.81
CA SER A 257 -12.04 12.08 5.94
C SER A 257 -11.72 11.39 7.27
N CYS A 258 -11.38 12.19 8.30
CA CYS A 258 -11.27 11.71 9.68
C CYS A 258 -12.64 11.59 10.39
N GLU A 259 -13.74 11.91 9.70
CA GLU A 259 -15.12 11.94 10.21
C GLU A 259 -15.33 12.79 11.48
N GLY A 260 -14.53 13.85 11.66
CA GLY A 260 -14.60 14.73 12.83
C GLY A 260 -13.92 14.19 14.10
N ALA A 261 -13.29 13.00 14.03
CA ALA A 261 -12.54 12.40 15.14
C ALA A 261 -11.02 12.61 15.02
N CYS A 262 -10.59 13.62 14.25
CA CYS A 262 -9.21 13.88 13.86
C CYS A 262 -8.16 13.94 15.00
N ASN A 263 -8.59 14.26 16.22
CA ASN A 263 -7.70 14.40 17.39
C ASN A 263 -7.72 13.16 18.30
N ASN A 264 -8.46 12.10 17.91
CA ASN A 264 -8.62 10.91 18.74
C ASN A 264 -7.60 9.84 18.34
N GLY A 265 -6.75 9.42 19.30
CA GLY A 265 -5.88 8.25 19.19
C GLY A 265 -5.18 8.11 17.84
N ASP A 266 -5.39 6.97 17.20
CA ASP A 266 -4.69 6.52 15.99
C ASP A 266 -5.32 7.00 14.66
N VAL A 267 -6.26 7.97 14.68
CA VAL A 267 -6.99 8.39 13.46
C VAL A 267 -6.06 8.92 12.36
N GLN A 268 -5.04 9.69 12.71
CA GLN A 268 -4.12 10.27 11.72
C GLN A 268 -3.24 9.21 11.06
N ASN A 269 -2.80 8.20 11.81
CA ASN A 269 -2.06 7.06 11.28
C ASN A 269 -2.95 6.21 10.36
N ARG A 270 -4.21 5.98 10.73
CA ARG A 270 -5.18 5.33 9.84
C ARG A 270 -5.41 6.12 8.56
N GLN A 271 -5.54 7.45 8.62
CA GLN A 271 -5.61 8.27 7.39
C GLN A 271 -4.37 8.05 6.52
N ALA A 272 -3.18 8.05 7.12
CA ALA A 272 -1.93 7.80 6.41
C ALA A 272 -1.90 6.40 5.78
N GLN A 273 -2.41 5.38 6.48
CA GLN A 273 -2.56 4.03 5.96
C GLN A 273 -3.52 3.97 4.76
N VAL A 274 -4.66 4.67 4.79
CA VAL A 274 -5.60 4.69 3.65
C VAL A 274 -4.96 5.33 2.42
N PHE A 275 -4.30 6.48 2.59
CA PHE A 275 -3.56 7.13 1.50
C PHE A 275 -2.48 6.19 0.93
N THR A 276 -1.67 5.57 1.79
CA THR A 276 -0.58 4.69 1.33
C THR A 276 -1.07 3.39 0.71
N ASN A 277 -2.18 2.80 1.19
CA ASN A 277 -2.77 1.62 0.56
C ASN A 277 -3.24 1.92 -0.88
N ALA A 278 -3.89 3.07 -1.08
CA ALA A 278 -4.33 3.50 -2.41
C ALA A 278 -3.12 3.69 -3.35
N LEU A 279 -2.06 4.35 -2.86
CA LEU A 279 -0.83 4.55 -3.64
C LEU A 279 -0.13 3.22 -3.96
N LYS A 280 0.04 2.33 -2.96
CA LYS A 280 0.65 1.00 -3.14
C LYS A 280 -0.11 0.18 -4.18
N ALA A 281 -1.44 0.14 -4.11
CA ALA A 281 -2.26 -0.56 -5.09
C ALA A 281 -2.07 -0.02 -6.51
N CYS A 282 -1.95 1.30 -6.66
CA CYS A 282 -1.68 1.93 -7.95
C CYS A 282 -0.27 1.58 -8.45
N LEU A 283 0.77 1.73 -7.62
CA LEU A 283 2.15 1.42 -8.00
C LEU A 283 2.36 -0.07 -8.33
N ALA A 284 1.63 -0.98 -7.67
CA ALA A 284 1.66 -2.41 -7.96
C ALA A 284 1.00 -2.78 -9.31
N ASN A 285 0.23 -1.87 -9.92
CA ASN A 285 -0.44 -2.09 -11.20
C ASN A 285 0.12 -1.12 -12.24
N SER A 286 0.94 -1.60 -13.17
CA SER A 286 1.62 -0.75 -14.18
C SER A 286 0.68 0.06 -15.09
N CYS A 287 -0.60 -0.33 -15.23
CA CYS A 287 -1.59 0.47 -15.95
C CYS A 287 -2.10 1.68 -15.14
N CYS A 288 -1.82 1.74 -13.84
CA CYS A 288 -2.16 2.87 -13.00
C CYS A 288 -1.01 3.88 -13.03
N THR A 289 -1.25 5.04 -13.63
CA THR A 289 -0.17 5.98 -14.00
C THR A 289 -0.29 7.34 -13.33
N ALA A 290 -1.35 7.58 -12.56
CA ALA A 290 -1.52 8.82 -11.81
C ALA A 290 -2.25 8.63 -10.48
N TYR A 291 -1.89 9.49 -9.53
CA TYR A 291 -2.45 9.59 -8.19
C TYR A 291 -2.64 11.06 -7.83
N LEU A 292 -3.89 11.50 -7.70
CA LEU A 292 -4.23 12.92 -7.52
C LEU A 292 -5.05 13.13 -6.26
N VAL A 293 -4.56 14.00 -5.38
CA VAL A 293 -5.23 14.41 -4.13
C VAL A 293 -6.22 15.55 -4.40
N TRP A 294 -7.44 15.50 -3.86
CA TRP A 294 -8.46 16.52 -4.14
C TRP A 294 -8.35 17.79 -3.28
N GLY A 295 -7.16 18.41 -3.32
CA GLY A 295 -6.87 19.69 -2.69
C GLY A 295 -5.42 19.82 -2.24
N ILE A 296 -5.07 21.00 -1.72
CA ILE A 296 -3.74 21.27 -1.15
C ILE A 296 -3.79 21.21 0.39
N GLY A 297 -4.39 22.22 1.04
CA GLY A 297 -4.46 22.30 2.51
C GLY A 297 -5.87 22.06 3.04
N ASP A 298 -5.97 21.51 4.24
CA ASP A 298 -7.24 21.11 4.87
C ASP A 298 -8.31 22.23 4.89
N ASN A 299 -7.91 23.50 5.06
CA ASN A 299 -8.83 24.64 5.08
C ASN A 299 -9.53 24.92 3.74
N ASP A 300 -8.98 24.39 2.65
CA ASP A 300 -9.48 24.61 1.29
C ASP A 300 -10.29 23.41 0.77
N SER A 301 -10.39 22.34 1.55
CA SER A 301 -11.06 21.11 1.15
C SER A 301 -12.58 21.29 1.03
N TRP A 302 -13.16 20.73 -0.03
CA TRP A 302 -14.61 20.64 -0.22
C TRP A 302 -15.33 19.85 0.89
N LEU A 303 -14.62 18.96 1.60
CA LEU A 303 -15.14 18.21 2.74
C LEU A 303 -15.36 19.08 3.99
N GLY A 304 -14.74 20.26 4.04
CA GLY A 304 -14.66 21.11 5.22
C GLY A 304 -13.37 20.88 6.04
N ALA A 305 -12.87 21.95 6.65
CA ALA A 305 -11.60 21.97 7.37
C ALA A 305 -11.54 20.99 8.56
N ASP A 306 -12.69 20.68 9.16
CA ASP A 306 -12.80 19.77 10.31
C ASP A 306 -12.54 18.31 9.95
N LYS A 307 -12.59 17.94 8.66
CA LYS A 307 -12.33 16.56 8.21
C LYS A 307 -10.86 16.23 8.09
N LYS A 308 -9.99 17.26 8.07
CA LYS A 308 -8.54 17.18 7.87
C LYS A 308 -8.15 16.13 6.82
N GLY A 309 -8.84 16.17 5.67
CA GLY A 309 -8.84 15.09 4.69
C GLY A 309 -7.66 15.09 3.71
N LEU A 310 -6.75 16.06 3.79
CA LEU A 310 -5.69 16.28 2.80
C LEU A 310 -4.28 16.04 3.36
N LEU A 311 -3.25 16.23 2.53
CA LEU A 311 -1.86 16.00 2.89
C LEU A 311 -1.22 17.16 3.67
N PHE A 312 -1.75 18.37 3.52
CA PHE A 312 -1.25 19.55 4.23
C PHE A 312 -2.31 20.09 5.19
N ASP A 313 -1.85 20.65 6.31
CA ASP A 313 -2.73 21.28 7.29
C ASP A 313 -3.27 22.64 6.81
N GLY A 314 -4.05 23.31 7.66
CA GLY A 314 -4.61 24.63 7.35
C GLY A 314 -3.58 25.76 7.18
N SER A 315 -2.31 25.53 7.51
CA SER A 315 -1.18 26.44 7.30
C SER A 315 -0.27 26.00 6.15
N TYR A 316 -0.66 24.95 5.41
CA TYR A 316 0.10 24.32 4.33
C TYR A 316 1.40 23.66 4.78
N LYS A 317 1.47 23.21 6.03
CA LYS A 317 2.57 22.34 6.49
C LYS A 317 2.23 20.87 6.21
N PRO A 318 3.21 20.04 5.81
CA PRO A 318 2.98 18.62 5.59
C PRO A 318 2.47 17.92 6.86
N LYS A 319 1.54 16.99 6.69
CA LYS A 319 1.01 16.14 7.78
C LYS A 319 1.64 14.74 7.73
N ALA A 320 1.29 13.89 8.69
CA ALA A 320 1.74 12.49 8.74
C ALA A 320 1.41 11.72 7.44
N GLN A 321 0.26 12.00 6.82
CA GLN A 321 -0.18 11.41 5.55
C GLN A 321 0.76 11.76 4.39
N TYR A 322 1.27 13.01 4.35
CA TYR A 322 2.27 13.42 3.36
C TYR A 322 3.56 12.61 3.52
N THR A 323 4.05 12.52 4.76
CA THR A 323 5.28 11.80 5.09
C THR A 323 5.17 10.31 4.74
N ALA A 324 4.01 9.70 5.01
CA ALA A 324 3.76 8.30 4.68
C ALA A 324 3.74 8.03 3.16
N LEU A 325 3.12 8.93 2.37
CA LEU A 325 3.17 8.84 0.91
C LEU A 325 4.60 9.03 0.37
N LEU A 326 5.32 10.01 0.91
CA LEU A 326 6.72 10.24 0.54
C LEU A 326 7.58 9.01 0.83
N ASN A 327 7.44 8.40 2.00
CA ASN A 327 8.15 7.18 2.35
C ASN A 327 7.77 6.03 1.42
N THR A 328 6.49 5.88 1.08
CA THR A 328 6.03 4.87 0.10
C THR A 328 6.67 5.08 -1.27
N LEU A 329 6.79 6.33 -1.74
CA LEU A 329 7.47 6.64 -3.00
C LEU A 329 8.98 6.41 -2.92
N LYS A 330 9.61 6.73 -1.79
CA LYS A 330 11.03 6.44 -1.55
C LYS A 330 11.30 4.94 -1.56
N THR A 331 10.48 4.15 -0.88
CA THR A 331 10.61 2.68 -0.87
C THR A 331 10.28 2.09 -2.24
N THR A 332 9.32 2.65 -2.98
CA THR A 332 9.03 2.19 -4.36
C THR A 332 10.11 2.61 -5.35
N LYS A 333 10.76 3.77 -5.16
CA LYS A 333 11.98 4.18 -5.88
C LYS A 333 13.18 3.31 -5.52
N ALA A 334 13.20 2.75 -4.33
CA ALA A 334 14.15 1.71 -3.96
C ALA A 334 13.77 0.32 -4.49
N ALA A 335 12.49 0.08 -4.80
CA ALA A 335 11.97 -1.11 -5.50
C ALA A 335 12.07 -1.00 -7.03
N SER A 336 12.53 0.13 -7.57
CA SER A 336 13.06 0.13 -8.94
C SER A 336 14.47 -0.43 -8.87
N LEU A 337 14.57 -1.77 -8.97
CA LEU A 337 15.70 -2.61 -9.37
C LEU A 337 17.12 -2.17 -8.97
N VAL A 338 17.97 -3.12 -8.63
CA VAL A 338 19.42 -2.96 -8.79
C VAL A 338 19.69 -2.64 -10.27
N ALA A 339 19.72 -1.36 -10.64
CA ALA A 339 20.11 -0.94 -11.97
C ALA A 339 21.64 -1.05 -12.02
N ASN A 340 22.14 -1.93 -12.88
CA ASN A 340 23.57 -2.08 -13.21
C ASN A 340 24.46 -2.75 -12.14
N ALA A 341 23.93 -3.62 -11.27
CA ALA A 341 24.71 -4.29 -10.21
C ALA A 341 25.40 -3.32 -9.22
N GLU A 342 24.82 -2.14 -8.96
CA GLU A 342 25.34 -1.16 -8.00
C GLU A 342 24.43 -1.06 -6.76
N GLY A 343 25.02 -1.26 -5.58
CA GLY A 343 24.33 -1.15 -4.30
C GLY A 343 24.14 0.30 -3.86
N ALA A 344 22.99 0.62 -3.28
CA ALA A 344 22.67 1.92 -2.69
C ALA A 344 21.77 1.78 -1.46
N ASP A 345 21.80 2.79 -0.58
CA ASP A 345 20.99 2.81 0.62
C ASP A 345 19.50 2.67 0.34
N ALA A 346 18.85 1.89 1.20
CA ALA A 346 17.42 1.59 1.20
C ALA A 346 16.94 0.78 -0.01
N GLN A 347 17.83 0.24 -0.86
CA GLN A 347 17.44 -0.62 -1.99
C GLN A 347 16.76 -1.91 -1.51
N ASN A 348 15.75 -2.33 -2.25
CA ASN A 348 14.92 -3.46 -1.85
C ASN A 348 15.65 -4.81 -1.93
N VAL A 349 15.30 -5.73 -1.02
CA VAL A 349 15.68 -7.13 -1.14
C VAL A 349 14.51 -7.91 -1.71
N GLU A 350 14.75 -8.58 -2.83
CA GLU A 350 13.76 -9.35 -3.57
C GLU A 350 14.30 -10.76 -3.78
N ILE A 351 13.44 -11.75 -4.03
CA ILE A 351 13.91 -13.03 -4.56
C ILE A 351 14.26 -12.88 -6.05
N GLY A 352 15.33 -13.52 -6.51
CA GLY A 352 15.82 -13.41 -7.88
C GLY A 352 16.57 -14.65 -8.34
N THR A 353 16.91 -14.69 -9.63
CA THR A 353 17.69 -15.78 -10.27
C THR A 353 19.09 -15.37 -10.68
N ASP A 354 19.45 -14.11 -10.47
CA ASP A 354 20.67 -13.51 -11.01
C ASP A 354 21.81 -13.50 -9.98
N SER A 355 23.05 -13.50 -10.45
CA SER A 355 24.29 -13.55 -9.63
C SER A 355 24.55 -12.32 -8.77
N GLU A 356 23.62 -11.36 -8.73
CA GLU A 356 23.77 -10.05 -8.08
C GLU A 356 23.28 -10.04 -6.62
N GLN A 357 22.68 -11.13 -6.14
CA GLN A 357 22.18 -11.27 -4.76
C GLN A 357 23.06 -12.23 -3.92
N MET A 358 24.37 -12.00 -3.91
CA MET A 358 25.28 -12.75 -3.05
C MET A 358 25.42 -12.06 -1.69
N TRP A 359 25.35 -12.86 -0.63
CA TRP A 359 25.42 -12.39 0.75
C TRP A 359 26.62 -13.01 1.47
N LYS A 360 27.49 -12.16 2.00
CA LYS A 360 28.52 -12.59 2.93
C LYS A 360 27.95 -12.60 4.34
N LEU A 361 27.74 -13.79 4.88
CA LEU A 361 27.41 -13.97 6.29
C LEU A 361 28.65 -13.72 7.15
N THR A 362 28.53 -12.81 8.11
CA THR A 362 29.57 -12.54 9.11
C THR A 362 29.01 -12.81 10.51
N ASN A 363 29.59 -13.77 11.22
CA ASN A 363 29.24 -14.07 12.60
C ASN A 363 29.76 -12.95 13.52
N LEU A 364 28.88 -12.35 14.32
CA LEU A 364 29.20 -11.27 15.25
C LEU A 364 29.46 -11.75 16.69
N GLY A 365 29.20 -13.03 16.99
CA GLY A 365 29.01 -13.51 18.35
C GLY A 365 27.58 -13.31 18.85
N ASP A 366 27.29 -13.79 20.06
CA ASP A 366 25.97 -13.67 20.72
C ASP A 366 24.78 -14.15 19.87
N ASN A 367 24.97 -15.18 19.05
CA ASN A 367 23.99 -15.77 18.12
C ASN A 367 23.52 -14.85 16.98
N TYR A 368 24.22 -13.74 16.70
CA TYR A 368 23.86 -12.84 15.61
C TYR A 368 24.85 -12.89 14.44
N VAL A 369 24.32 -12.68 13.25
CA VAL A 369 25.06 -12.50 12.01
C VAL A 369 24.68 -11.17 11.35
N THR A 370 25.57 -10.64 10.50
CA THR A 370 25.16 -9.71 9.43
C THR A 370 25.17 -10.43 8.09
N LEU A 371 24.32 -9.97 7.17
CA LEU A 371 24.32 -10.38 5.76
C LEU A 371 24.80 -9.19 4.94
N THR A 372 26.07 -9.17 4.55
CA THR A 372 26.65 -8.08 3.76
C THR A 372 26.47 -8.37 2.27
N SER A 373 25.88 -7.43 1.52
CA SER A 373 25.65 -7.55 0.09
C SER A 373 26.97 -7.55 -0.70
N SER A 374 27.05 -8.31 -1.79
CA SER A 374 28.17 -8.23 -2.74
C SER A 374 28.22 -6.92 -3.53
N LEU A 375 27.17 -6.10 -3.48
CA LEU A 375 27.03 -4.87 -4.26
C LEU A 375 27.71 -3.65 -3.61
N GLY A 376 28.37 -3.83 -2.46
CA GLY A 376 29.14 -2.77 -1.80
C GLY A 376 29.22 -2.94 -0.28
N ASN A 377 29.47 -1.84 0.43
CA ASN A 377 29.51 -1.83 1.89
C ASN A 377 28.11 -1.62 2.48
N PHE A 378 27.20 -2.54 2.16
CA PHE A 378 25.81 -2.53 2.62
C PHE A 378 25.46 -3.83 3.33
N ASN A 379 24.75 -3.75 4.45
CA ASN A 379 24.14 -4.91 5.11
C ASN A 379 22.65 -4.98 4.76
N LEU A 380 22.10 -6.19 4.81
CA LEU A 380 20.66 -6.39 4.98
C LEU A 380 20.20 -5.59 6.21
N ASP A 381 19.08 -4.92 6.09
CA ASP A 381 18.57 -3.93 7.03
C ASP A 381 17.04 -4.00 7.10
N ILE A 382 16.48 -4.02 8.30
CA ILE A 382 15.04 -3.86 8.51
C ILE A 382 14.72 -2.37 8.58
N CYS A 383 13.94 -1.90 7.59
CA CYS A 383 13.70 -0.49 7.37
C CYS A 383 13.19 0.20 8.65
N MET A 384 13.86 1.31 9.00
CA MET A 384 13.51 2.17 10.14
C MET A 384 13.54 1.47 11.52
N ALA A 385 14.13 0.28 11.64
CA ALA A 385 14.17 -0.51 12.89
C ALA A 385 12.79 -0.88 13.46
N GLU A 386 11.73 -0.85 12.64
CA GLU A 386 10.36 -1.11 13.12
C GLU A 386 10.18 -2.60 13.44
N ASP A 387 9.42 -2.92 14.49
CA ASP A 387 9.02 -4.29 14.87
C ASP A 387 7.57 -4.57 14.43
N GLU A 388 7.26 -4.30 13.16
CA GLU A 388 5.93 -4.44 12.59
C GLU A 388 5.90 -5.46 11.43
N ASN A 389 4.75 -6.11 11.24
CA ASN A 389 4.54 -7.02 10.12
C ASN A 389 4.48 -6.22 8.81
N GLY A 390 5.22 -6.67 7.80
CA GLY A 390 5.33 -6.01 6.51
C GLY A 390 6.36 -4.88 6.45
N THR A 391 7.19 -4.69 7.50
CA THR A 391 8.33 -3.78 7.44
C THR A 391 9.37 -4.32 6.45
N ASN A 392 9.76 -3.48 5.49
CA ASN A 392 10.60 -3.89 4.36
C ASN A 392 12.00 -4.36 4.78
N ALA A 393 12.51 -5.41 4.13
CA ALA A 393 13.92 -5.75 4.17
C ALA A 393 14.64 -5.06 3.00
N GLN A 394 15.69 -4.32 3.30
CA GLN A 394 16.43 -3.51 2.33
C GLN A 394 17.95 -3.73 2.52
N ILE A 395 18.77 -3.21 1.62
CA ILE A 395 20.19 -3.00 1.91
C ILE A 395 20.43 -1.57 2.36
N TYR A 396 21.32 -1.38 3.33
CA TYR A 396 21.68 -0.07 3.85
C TYR A 396 23.15 -0.03 4.27
N THR A 397 23.76 1.15 4.23
CA THR A 397 25.17 1.36 4.55
C THR A 397 25.47 0.76 5.90
N VAL A 398 26.58 0.01 6.00
CA VAL A 398 26.95 -0.67 7.25
C VAL A 398 27.02 0.34 8.41
N HIS A 399 26.16 0.17 9.40
CA HIS A 399 26.19 0.90 10.67
C HIS A 399 26.19 -0.01 11.91
N ASN A 400 26.05 -1.34 11.72
CA ASN A 400 26.18 -2.37 12.78
C ASN A 400 25.22 -2.19 13.96
N GLU A 401 24.10 -1.51 13.74
CA GLU A 401 23.01 -1.42 14.72
C GLU A 401 22.07 -2.62 14.59
N ASP A 402 21.09 -2.71 15.48
CA ASP A 402 20.22 -3.88 15.59
C ASP A 402 19.37 -4.19 14.33
N PRO A 403 18.94 -3.21 13.50
CA PRO A 403 18.25 -3.50 12.25
C PRO A 403 19.07 -4.28 11.22
N GLN A 404 20.40 -4.31 11.37
CA GLN A 404 21.32 -5.02 10.47
C GLN A 404 21.78 -6.38 11.01
N LYS A 405 21.20 -6.83 12.13
CA LYS A 405 21.57 -8.07 12.81
C LYS A 405 20.44 -9.09 12.71
N PHE A 406 20.81 -10.31 12.37
CA PHE A 406 19.88 -11.40 12.13
C PHE A 406 20.33 -12.65 12.89
N VAL A 407 19.38 -13.52 13.19
CA VAL A 407 19.65 -14.85 13.76
C VAL A 407 19.32 -15.90 12.70
N ILE A 408 20.25 -16.85 12.51
CA ILE A 408 20.01 -18.00 11.66
C ILE A 408 19.49 -19.13 12.54
N MET A 409 18.24 -19.53 12.33
CA MET A 409 17.55 -20.54 13.12
C MET A 409 17.38 -21.81 12.29
N GLU A 410 17.87 -22.94 12.81
CA GLU A 410 17.76 -24.26 12.15
C GLU A 410 16.34 -24.80 12.23
N THR A 411 15.84 -25.40 11.14
CA THR A 411 14.61 -26.20 11.14
C THR A 411 14.94 -27.70 11.29
N LYS A 412 13.93 -28.58 11.34
CA LYS A 412 14.09 -30.04 11.35
C LYS A 412 14.63 -30.56 10.03
N ASP A 413 14.39 -29.81 8.96
CA ASP A 413 14.82 -30.16 7.62
C ASP A 413 16.29 -29.73 7.49
N LYS A 414 17.13 -30.71 7.16
CA LYS A 414 18.55 -30.49 7.05
C LYS A 414 18.85 -29.41 6.00
N ASP A 415 19.72 -28.47 6.36
CA ASP A 415 20.18 -27.35 5.50
C ASP A 415 19.06 -26.35 5.13
N VAL A 416 17.94 -26.35 5.86
CA VAL A 416 16.84 -25.39 5.77
C VAL A 416 16.81 -24.53 7.03
N TYR A 417 16.62 -23.22 6.84
CA TYR A 417 16.76 -22.23 7.91
C TYR A 417 15.63 -21.22 7.89
N VAL A 418 15.39 -20.60 9.04
CA VAL A 418 14.59 -19.40 9.19
C VAL A 418 15.51 -18.25 9.61
N ILE A 419 15.35 -17.08 8.99
CA ILE A 419 16.19 -15.92 9.27
C ILE A 419 15.40 -14.92 10.11
N GLY A 420 15.66 -14.90 11.42
CA GLY A 420 14.97 -14.02 12.38
C GLY A 420 15.61 -12.64 12.48
N THR A 421 14.79 -11.61 12.73
CA THR A 421 15.26 -10.23 12.89
C THR A 421 15.63 -9.94 14.34
N LYS A 422 16.74 -9.25 14.59
CA LYS A 422 17.12 -8.89 15.97
C LYS A 422 16.13 -7.96 16.64
N GLY A 423 15.57 -7.00 15.90
CA GLY A 423 14.58 -6.05 16.44
C GLY A 423 13.36 -6.75 17.07
N SER A 424 13.02 -7.94 16.59
CA SER A 424 11.92 -8.77 17.09
C SER A 424 12.37 -9.90 18.04
N ASN A 425 13.65 -9.98 18.40
CA ASN A 425 14.26 -11.12 19.10
C ASN A 425 13.98 -12.49 18.41
N GLY A 426 13.97 -12.50 17.08
CA GLY A 426 13.71 -13.70 16.27
C GLY A 426 12.23 -14.10 16.18
N TYR A 427 11.31 -13.31 16.73
CA TYR A 427 9.86 -13.55 16.62
C TYR A 427 9.34 -13.29 15.21
N LYS A 428 9.90 -12.28 14.53
CA LYS A 428 9.67 -12.00 13.12
C LYS A 428 10.86 -12.46 12.29
N VAL A 429 10.55 -12.91 11.08
CA VAL A 429 11.47 -13.58 10.18
C VAL A 429 11.37 -12.96 8.78
N LEU A 430 12.40 -13.15 7.97
CA LEU A 430 12.33 -12.78 6.56
C LEU A 430 11.26 -13.60 5.85
N ASP A 431 10.37 -12.89 5.16
CA ASP A 431 9.16 -13.42 4.52
C ASP A 431 9.06 -12.84 3.10
N VAL A 432 8.87 -13.73 2.12
CA VAL A 432 8.61 -13.34 0.73
C VAL A 432 7.16 -12.89 0.58
N GLU A 433 6.98 -11.64 0.18
CA GLU A 433 5.70 -10.96 0.14
C GLU A 433 4.65 -11.78 -0.63
N SER A 434 3.53 -12.07 0.05
CA SER A 434 2.37 -12.74 -0.53
C SER A 434 2.69 -14.09 -1.21
N TYR A 435 3.69 -14.83 -0.73
CA TYR A 435 4.15 -16.09 -1.34
C TYR A 435 4.64 -15.91 -2.78
N GLY A 436 5.21 -14.75 -3.09
CA GLY A 436 5.81 -14.50 -4.39
C GLY A 436 6.83 -15.59 -4.77
N THR A 437 6.75 -16.09 -6.00
CA THR A 437 7.68 -17.12 -6.53
C THR A 437 8.42 -16.66 -7.78
N THR A 438 8.12 -15.44 -8.25
CA THR A 438 8.76 -14.87 -9.43
C THR A 438 9.92 -13.97 -9.03
N PRO A 439 11.01 -13.91 -9.82
CA PRO A 439 12.05 -12.91 -9.63
C PRO A 439 11.45 -11.51 -9.48
N GLY A 440 11.95 -10.75 -8.52
CA GLY A 440 11.44 -9.44 -8.13
C GLY A 440 10.36 -9.45 -7.05
N SER A 441 9.97 -10.62 -6.51
CA SER A 441 9.05 -10.63 -5.36
C SER A 441 9.77 -10.08 -4.13
N ASN A 442 9.15 -9.14 -3.43
CA ASN A 442 9.73 -8.45 -2.29
C ASN A 442 9.99 -9.38 -1.09
N VAL A 443 10.97 -9.03 -0.26
CA VAL A 443 11.21 -9.62 1.05
C VAL A 443 10.98 -8.56 2.12
N TYR A 444 10.12 -8.86 3.09
CA TYR A 444 9.90 -8.05 4.28
C TYR A 444 10.07 -8.90 5.54
N GLN A 445 9.90 -8.33 6.73
CA GLN A 445 9.72 -9.13 7.94
C GLN A 445 8.23 -9.41 8.20
N TRP A 446 7.94 -10.60 8.71
CA TRP A 446 6.63 -10.98 9.20
C TRP A 446 6.76 -11.91 10.41
N GLU A 447 5.73 -11.99 11.23
CA GLU A 447 5.62 -12.97 12.30
C GLU A 447 5.90 -14.39 11.78
N ASN A 448 6.69 -15.16 12.53
CA ASN A 448 7.04 -16.52 12.13
C ASN A 448 5.82 -17.44 12.23
N GLU A 449 5.24 -17.76 11.09
CA GLU A 449 4.09 -18.65 10.96
C GLU A 449 4.50 -20.05 10.48
N GLY A 450 5.81 -20.28 10.27
CA GLY A 450 6.37 -21.53 9.76
C GLY A 450 5.86 -21.90 8.37
N LYS A 451 5.74 -20.89 7.50
CA LYS A 451 5.22 -21.03 6.13
C LYS A 451 6.36 -21.20 5.12
N ASP A 452 6.04 -21.78 3.96
CA ASP A 452 7.00 -22.04 2.88
C ASP A 452 7.70 -20.78 2.34
N ASN A 453 7.07 -19.60 2.45
CA ASN A 453 7.65 -18.31 2.06
C ASN A 453 8.57 -17.68 3.13
N GLN A 454 8.83 -18.38 4.24
CA GLN A 454 9.64 -17.92 5.38
C GLN A 454 10.89 -18.79 5.61
N VAL A 455 11.10 -19.82 4.79
CA VAL A 455 12.23 -20.74 4.89
C VAL A 455 13.24 -20.50 3.78
N TRP A 456 14.52 -20.67 4.12
CA TRP A 456 15.65 -20.29 3.30
C TRP A 456 16.69 -21.41 3.28
N THR A 457 17.39 -21.55 2.16
CA THR A 457 18.58 -22.40 2.06
C THR A 457 19.78 -21.53 1.69
N PHE A 458 20.96 -21.89 2.18
CA PHE A 458 22.19 -21.18 1.80
C PHE A 458 22.92 -21.95 0.72
N GLU A 459 22.97 -21.37 -0.48
CA GLU A 459 23.79 -21.89 -1.57
C GLU A 459 25.17 -21.24 -1.54
N LEU A 460 26.22 -22.06 -1.44
CA LEU A 460 27.60 -21.56 -1.50
C LEU A 460 27.92 -21.10 -2.92
N VAL A 461 28.43 -19.87 -3.04
CA VAL A 461 29.00 -19.35 -4.29
C VAL A 461 30.24 -20.17 -4.65
N GLN A 462 30.12 -21.12 -5.57
CA GLN A 462 31.25 -21.96 -5.98
C GLN A 462 32.25 -21.15 -6.81
N SER A 463 33.51 -21.11 -6.36
CA SER A 463 34.62 -20.82 -7.26
C SER A 463 34.76 -21.99 -8.23
N SER A 464 34.72 -21.73 -9.53
CA SER A 464 34.84 -22.74 -10.58
C SER A 464 36.02 -23.68 -10.34
N ASN A 465 35.74 -24.95 -10.06
CA ASN A 465 36.66 -26.06 -10.24
C ASN A 465 35.89 -27.35 -10.51
N ASN A 466 36.26 -28.02 -11.60
CA ASN A 466 35.80 -29.33 -12.03
C ASN A 466 35.88 -30.38 -10.91
N GLY A 467 34.79 -31.13 -10.69
CA GLY A 467 34.80 -32.30 -9.81
C GLY A 467 33.51 -33.11 -9.92
N ASN A 468 33.59 -34.24 -10.62
CA ASN A 468 32.55 -35.24 -10.85
C ASN A 468 32.20 -36.01 -9.56
N GLY A 469 30.91 -36.28 -9.29
CA GLY A 469 30.49 -37.11 -8.15
C GLY A 469 28.98 -37.37 -8.08
N ASN A 470 28.59 -38.59 -8.44
CA ASN A 470 27.23 -39.13 -8.52
C ASN A 470 26.75 -39.66 -7.15
N GLY A 471 25.46 -39.52 -6.79
CA GLY A 471 24.90 -40.14 -5.59
C GLY A 471 23.41 -39.89 -5.37
N ASN A 472 22.61 -40.95 -5.52
CA ASN A 472 21.15 -41.01 -5.53
C ASN A 472 20.59 -41.39 -4.12
N GLY A 473 19.39 -40.94 -3.74
CA GLY A 473 18.72 -41.43 -2.52
C GLY A 473 17.38 -40.74 -2.18
N ASN A 474 16.29 -41.50 -2.34
CA ASN A 474 14.88 -41.12 -2.23
C ASN A 474 14.28 -41.65 -0.90
N GLY A 475 13.24 -41.02 -0.32
CA GLY A 475 12.53 -41.60 0.83
C GLY A 475 11.42 -40.75 1.44
N ASN A 476 10.18 -41.24 1.34
CA ASN A 476 8.88 -40.58 1.49
C ASN A 476 8.10 -41.09 2.73
N GLY A 477 7.06 -40.35 3.19
CA GLY A 477 5.89 -40.88 3.94
C GLY A 477 5.69 -40.31 5.36
N ASN A 478 4.68 -39.50 5.72
CA ASN A 478 3.19 -39.51 5.59
C ASN A 478 2.45 -40.14 6.79
N GLY A 479 1.46 -39.44 7.37
CA GLY A 479 0.26 -40.08 7.97
C GLY A 479 -0.32 -39.60 9.33
N ASN A 480 -1.31 -38.70 9.27
CA ASN A 480 -2.67 -38.67 9.90
C ASN A 480 -2.99 -39.23 11.33
N GLY A 481 -3.87 -38.49 12.06
CA GLY A 481 -5.15 -39.06 12.57
C GLY A 481 -5.68 -38.68 13.98
N ASN A 482 -6.92 -38.14 14.01
CA ASN A 482 -7.85 -37.65 15.06
C ASN A 482 -8.17 -38.42 16.39
N GLU A 483 -8.50 -37.60 17.42
CA GLU A 483 -9.56 -37.57 18.49
C GLU A 483 -10.00 -38.76 19.42
N GLU A 484 -10.22 -38.35 20.70
CA GLU A 484 -11.09 -38.82 21.83
C GLU A 484 -10.64 -39.84 22.93
N SER A 485 -10.59 -39.36 24.20
CA SER A 485 -11.54 -39.68 25.30
C SER A 485 -10.93 -39.56 26.72
N CYS A 486 -11.70 -38.98 27.66
CA CYS A 486 -11.31 -38.78 29.07
C CYS A 486 -11.88 -39.90 29.96
N TRP A 487 -11.03 -40.53 30.78
CA TRP A 487 -11.27 -41.84 31.42
C TRP A 487 -11.99 -41.79 32.78
N SER A 488 -11.93 -40.68 33.52
CA SER A 488 -12.42 -40.59 34.91
C SER A 488 -13.94 -40.49 35.06
N LEU A 489 -14.65 -40.17 33.97
CA LEU A 489 -16.12 -40.09 33.96
C LEU A 489 -16.76 -41.44 34.35
N SER A 490 -16.10 -42.55 33.99
CA SER A 490 -16.54 -43.90 34.33
C SER A 490 -16.50 -44.20 35.83
N GLN A 491 -15.74 -43.42 36.61
CA GLN A 491 -15.59 -43.58 38.06
C GLN A 491 -16.39 -42.52 38.85
N GLY A 492 -17.23 -41.73 38.17
CA GLY A 492 -18.08 -40.72 38.79
C GLY A 492 -17.42 -39.37 39.04
N TYR A 493 -16.23 -39.12 38.48
CA TYR A 493 -15.50 -37.85 38.61
C TYR A 493 -15.39 -37.12 37.26
N PRO A 494 -15.57 -35.78 37.21
CA PRO A 494 -15.49 -35.01 35.98
C PRO A 494 -14.08 -35.02 35.36
N CYS A 495 -13.96 -34.57 34.11
CA CYS A 495 -12.66 -34.34 33.49
C CYS A 495 -12.08 -33.01 33.97
N CYS A 496 -10.77 -32.96 34.24
CA CYS A 496 -10.10 -31.71 34.56
C CYS A 496 -10.08 -30.80 33.33
N GLN A 497 -10.29 -29.50 33.54
CA GLN A 497 -10.13 -28.48 32.50
C GLN A 497 -8.65 -28.11 32.32
N SER A 498 -7.81 -28.40 33.32
CA SER A 498 -6.37 -28.23 33.32
C SER A 498 -5.62 -29.57 33.32
N CYS A 499 -4.36 -29.56 32.89
CA CYS A 499 -3.50 -30.75 32.90
C CYS A 499 -2.69 -30.91 34.21
N ASN A 500 -3.08 -30.22 35.29
CA ASN A 500 -2.29 -30.18 36.54
C ASN A 500 -2.46 -31.44 37.36
N VAL A 501 -1.46 -32.32 37.32
CA VAL A 501 -1.46 -33.58 38.05
C VAL A 501 -1.23 -33.34 39.54
N THR A 502 -2.24 -33.62 40.35
CA THR A 502 -2.17 -33.60 41.81
C THR A 502 -1.83 -34.98 42.37
N TYR A 503 -2.21 -36.05 41.67
CA TYR A 503 -2.03 -37.44 42.10
C TYR A 503 -2.10 -38.39 40.88
N GLU A 504 -1.43 -39.54 40.92
CA GLU A 504 -1.50 -40.55 39.85
C GLU A 504 -1.60 -41.95 40.46
N ASP A 505 -2.50 -42.75 39.92
CA ASP A 505 -2.72 -44.15 40.30
C ASP A 505 -2.90 -45.05 39.07
N GLU A 506 -3.26 -46.32 39.29
CA GLU A 506 -3.46 -47.30 38.22
C GLU A 506 -4.62 -46.95 37.27
N SER A 507 -5.52 -46.05 37.66
CA SER A 507 -6.61 -45.56 36.82
C SER A 507 -6.17 -44.42 35.90
N GLY A 508 -5.22 -43.59 36.33
CA GLY A 508 -4.62 -42.52 35.54
C GLY A 508 -4.23 -41.28 36.38
N LYS A 509 -3.99 -40.17 35.69
CA LYS A 509 -3.57 -38.89 36.31
C LYS A 509 -4.76 -38.06 36.81
N TRP A 510 -4.75 -37.70 38.08
CA TRP A 510 -5.82 -36.96 38.76
C TRP A 510 -5.42 -35.51 39.04
N GLY A 511 -6.37 -34.59 38.96
CA GLY A 511 -6.23 -33.18 39.34
C GLY A 511 -7.30 -32.76 40.36
N VAL A 512 -7.11 -31.59 40.99
CA VAL A 512 -8.08 -31.00 41.92
C VAL A 512 -8.44 -29.59 41.44
N GLU A 513 -9.70 -29.38 41.08
CA GLU A 513 -10.23 -28.09 40.63
C GLU A 513 -11.40 -27.67 41.51
N ASN A 514 -11.37 -26.44 42.02
CA ASN A 514 -12.39 -25.90 42.94
C ASN A 514 -12.66 -26.82 44.16
N GLY A 515 -11.62 -27.50 44.65
CA GLY A 515 -11.70 -28.42 45.78
C GLY A 515 -12.27 -29.82 45.48
N ASN A 516 -12.54 -30.15 44.21
CA ASN A 516 -13.06 -31.46 43.80
C ASN A 516 -12.06 -32.22 42.91
N TRP A 517 -12.04 -33.55 43.03
CA TRP A 517 -11.21 -34.42 42.21
C TRP A 517 -11.77 -34.56 40.78
N CYS A 518 -10.87 -34.56 39.80
CA CYS A 518 -11.16 -34.76 38.39
C CYS A 518 -10.05 -35.61 37.73
N GLY A 519 -10.34 -36.28 36.63
CA GLY A 519 -9.31 -37.02 35.87
C GLY A 519 -8.81 -36.28 34.65
N ILE A 520 -7.51 -36.40 34.40
CA ILE A 520 -6.80 -35.69 33.35
C ILE A 520 -6.72 -36.58 32.10
N ALA A 521 -7.16 -36.05 30.96
CA ALA A 521 -7.16 -36.78 29.70
C ALA A 521 -5.74 -37.19 29.27
N LYS A 522 -5.59 -38.38 28.68
CA LYS A 522 -4.27 -38.86 28.20
C LYS A 522 -3.66 -37.99 27.10
N THR A 523 -4.48 -37.19 26.41
CA THR A 523 -4.09 -36.25 25.35
C THR A 523 -3.82 -34.83 25.87
N CYS A 524 -3.86 -34.60 27.19
CA CYS A 524 -3.57 -33.29 27.79
C CYS A 524 -2.06 -33.01 27.70
N SER A 525 -1.64 -32.32 26.64
CA SER A 525 -0.24 -31.92 26.37
C SER A 525 0.00 -30.47 26.83
N THR A 526 1.10 -30.27 27.55
CA THR A 526 1.45 -29.07 28.30
C THR A 526 2.16 -28.02 27.44
N LYS A 527 1.51 -26.87 27.27
CA LYS A 527 2.09 -25.51 27.30
C LYS A 527 3.40 -25.50 28.10
N CYS A 528 4.47 -24.85 27.62
CA CYS A 528 5.76 -24.78 28.32
C CYS A 528 5.54 -24.54 29.83
N ILE A 529 5.85 -25.55 30.66
CA ILE A 529 5.89 -25.38 32.11
C ILE A 529 7.37 -25.28 32.41
N GLY A 530 7.76 -24.10 32.85
CA GLY A 530 9.09 -23.78 33.31
C GLY A 530 9.78 -24.91 34.05
N ALA A 531 10.69 -25.60 33.37
CA ALA A 531 11.56 -26.54 34.03
C ALA A 531 12.41 -25.80 35.07
N ALA A 532 12.64 -26.44 36.20
CA ALA A 532 13.46 -25.92 37.30
C ALA A 532 13.11 -24.49 37.81
N GLY A 533 11.88 -24.00 37.59
CA GLY A 533 11.40 -22.71 38.11
C GLY A 533 11.62 -21.48 37.20
N TYR A 534 12.03 -21.67 35.95
CA TYR A 534 12.22 -20.59 34.96
C TYR A 534 10.96 -20.33 34.12
N PRO A 535 10.59 -19.08 33.79
CA PRO A 535 9.38 -18.81 33.00
C PRO A 535 9.52 -19.25 31.53
N CYS A 536 8.43 -19.28 30.78
CA CYS A 536 8.53 -19.34 29.32
C CYS A 536 9.04 -18.02 28.73
N CYS A 537 9.71 -18.08 27.59
CA CYS A 537 10.04 -16.88 26.83
C CYS A 537 8.73 -16.28 26.31
N ALA A 538 8.52 -14.99 26.58
CA ALA A 538 7.31 -14.29 26.19
C ALA A 538 7.34 -13.96 24.69
N ARG A 539 8.51 -13.59 24.15
CA ARG A 539 8.67 -13.24 22.73
C ARG A 539 10.00 -13.67 22.10
N SER A 540 10.93 -14.25 22.86
CA SER A 540 12.22 -14.69 22.30
C SER A 540 12.12 -16.07 21.66
N CYS A 541 12.60 -16.17 20.42
CA CYS A 541 12.69 -17.42 19.67
C CYS A 541 14.13 -17.89 19.45
N ILE A 542 15.11 -17.24 20.09
CA ILE A 542 16.54 -17.55 19.93
C ILE A 542 16.93 -18.66 20.91
N VAL A 543 17.23 -19.85 20.37
CA VAL A 543 17.75 -20.98 21.16
C VAL A 543 19.21 -20.71 21.55
N VAL A 544 19.47 -20.65 22.85
CA VAL A 544 20.82 -20.54 23.44
C VAL A 544 21.38 -21.92 23.76
N THR A 545 20.56 -22.83 24.29
CA THR A 545 20.94 -24.22 24.55
C THR A 545 19.73 -25.14 24.52
N LYS A 546 19.98 -26.45 24.49
CA LYS A 546 18.96 -27.49 24.57
C LYS A 546 19.40 -28.57 25.54
N ASP A 547 18.48 -29.04 26.37
CA ASP A 547 18.67 -30.20 27.24
C ASP A 547 17.37 -31.03 27.29
N ASP A 548 17.26 -31.89 28.31
CA ASP A 548 16.10 -32.78 28.51
C ASP A 548 14.81 -32.02 28.85
N ASP A 549 14.92 -30.78 29.35
CA ASP A 549 13.80 -29.93 29.71
C ASP A 549 13.24 -29.13 28.51
N GLY A 550 14.05 -28.93 27.47
CA GLY A 550 13.61 -28.37 26.20
C GLY A 550 14.60 -27.40 25.58
N TYR A 551 14.08 -26.43 24.81
CA TYR A 551 14.86 -25.37 24.19
C TYR A 551 14.90 -24.17 25.12
N TRP A 552 16.08 -23.65 25.41
CA TRP A 552 16.28 -22.56 26.35
C TRP A 552 16.70 -21.29 25.62
N GLY A 553 16.06 -20.19 25.96
CA GLY A 553 16.39 -18.84 25.52
C GLY A 553 16.75 -17.94 26.69
N ILE A 554 17.12 -16.70 26.37
CA ILE A 554 17.33 -15.63 27.35
C ILE A 554 16.46 -14.44 26.95
N GLU A 555 15.65 -13.95 27.89
CA GLU A 555 14.82 -12.75 27.72
C GLU A 555 14.96 -11.86 28.96
N ASN A 556 15.18 -10.56 28.77
CA ASN A 556 15.44 -9.60 29.87
C ASN A 556 16.55 -10.07 30.83
N ASN A 557 17.64 -10.66 30.29
CA ASN A 557 18.75 -11.25 31.04
C ASN A 557 18.39 -12.43 31.96
N ASN A 558 17.22 -13.05 31.78
CA ASN A 558 16.81 -14.24 32.52
C ASN A 558 16.64 -15.42 31.58
N TRP A 559 17.03 -16.61 32.05
CA TRP A 559 16.75 -17.86 31.35
C TRP A 559 15.25 -18.10 31.26
N CYS A 560 14.80 -18.56 30.10
CA CYS A 560 13.42 -18.91 29.86
C CYS A 560 13.33 -20.13 28.94
N LEU A 561 12.26 -20.91 29.07
CA LEU A 561 11.99 -22.03 28.18
C LEU A 561 11.26 -21.52 26.93
N ILE A 562 11.75 -21.85 25.74
CA ILE A 562 11.16 -21.41 24.47
C ILE A 562 9.86 -22.17 24.24
N ASP A 563 8.80 -21.40 24.00
CA ASP A 563 7.49 -21.94 23.66
C ASP A 563 7.47 -22.31 22.17
N LYS A 564 7.32 -23.61 21.89
CA LYS A 564 7.28 -24.14 20.51
C LYS A 564 6.00 -23.72 19.77
N ASP A 565 4.94 -23.36 20.48
CA ASP A 565 3.71 -22.87 19.86
C ASP A 565 3.85 -21.40 19.40
N LEU A 566 4.77 -20.64 20.02
CA LEU A 566 5.15 -19.28 19.61
C LEU A 566 6.30 -19.30 18.59
N CYS A 567 7.25 -20.21 18.74
CA CYS A 567 8.44 -20.33 17.90
C CYS A 567 8.32 -21.55 16.98
N ILE A 568 7.35 -21.47 16.08
CA ILE A 568 6.80 -22.62 15.35
C ILE A 568 7.85 -23.34 14.48
N TYR A 569 8.93 -22.65 14.08
CA TYR A 569 10.05 -23.27 13.36
C TYR A 569 10.70 -24.45 14.09
N LEU A 570 10.56 -24.56 15.42
CA LEU A 570 11.07 -25.70 16.20
C LEU A 570 10.23 -26.97 16.04
N ASN A 571 9.03 -26.85 15.46
CA ASN A 571 8.14 -27.98 15.13
C ASN A 571 8.28 -28.41 13.65
N TYR A 572 8.95 -27.59 12.84
CA TYR A 572 9.09 -27.76 11.41
C TYR A 572 10.47 -28.16 11.00
#